data_AF-A0A959YYH2-F1
#
_entry.id   AF-A0A959YYH2-F1
#
_cell.length_a   1.000
_cell.length_b   1.000
_cell.length_c   1.000
_cell.angle_alpha   90.00
_cell.angle_beta   90.00
_cell.angle_gamma   90.00
#
_symmetry.space_group_name_H-M   'P 1'
#
loop_
_entity.id
_entity.type
_entity.pdbx_description
1 polymer ?
#
loop_
_entity_poly.entity_id
_entity_poly.type
_entity_poly.pdbx_seq_one_letter_code
_entity_poly.pdbx_strand_id
1 'polypeptide(L)'
;TLSAQLAPQQDAPLSAHLLEVNAQWAVRDALPSDAITATHFRDEAARIATHLRLVREHLLAHTPEGLSAEQLDARLELLDDLGSYAERGSFPQNHVLPYRNPVFIDPDHTACAVGQLMIESGNAALAERISAELNLGYVSEILADERFRMPVADWANAHGFTADELAWIQPGYPPQTFWGDMGGGTDSTVQALLNDGMGNL
;
A
#
# COMPACT_ATOMS: atom_id res chain seq x y z
N THR A 1 14.86 17.01 -0.97
CA THR A 1 15.24 16.20 -2.14
C THR A 1 14.25 15.07 -2.24
N LEU A 2 13.41 15.04 -3.27
CA LEU A 2 12.54 13.90 -3.54
C LEU A 2 13.47 12.71 -3.82
N SER A 3 13.57 11.78 -2.87
CA SER A 3 14.20 10.49 -3.17
C SER A 3 13.38 9.87 -4.29
N ALA A 4 14.04 9.49 -5.39
CA ALA A 4 13.37 8.80 -6.48
C ALA A 4 12.72 7.53 -5.92
N GLN A 5 11.44 7.31 -6.25
CA GLN A 5 10.69 6.16 -5.79
C GLN A 5 11.28 4.87 -6.40
N LEU A 6 11.43 3.82 -5.61
CA LEU A 6 11.91 2.53 -6.13
C LEU A 6 10.80 1.89 -6.97
N ALA A 7 11.05 1.71 -8.28
CA ALA A 7 10.11 1.06 -9.17
C ALA A 7 9.98 -0.44 -8.86
N PRO A 8 8.80 -1.07 -9.01
CA PRO A 8 8.62 -2.50 -8.74
C PRO A 8 9.56 -3.39 -9.55
N GLN A 9 9.78 -3.06 -10.82
CA GLN A 9 10.59 -3.84 -11.76
C GLN A 9 12.10 -3.59 -11.63
N GLN A 10 12.51 -2.66 -10.77
CA GLN A 10 13.93 -2.40 -10.55
C GLN A 10 14.52 -3.49 -9.64
N ASP A 11 15.64 -4.09 -10.08
CA ASP A 11 16.39 -5.02 -9.24
C ASP A 11 16.95 -4.29 -8.01
N ALA A 12 16.52 -4.73 -6.83
CA ALA A 12 16.96 -4.22 -5.54
C ALA A 12 16.77 -5.30 -4.46
N PRO A 13 17.43 -5.20 -3.29
CA PRO A 13 17.16 -6.10 -2.18
C PRO A 13 15.67 -6.13 -1.83
N LEU A 14 15.14 -7.31 -1.48
CA LEU A 14 13.75 -7.45 -1.03
C LEU A 14 13.43 -6.48 0.13
N SER A 15 14.36 -6.27 1.06
CA SER A 15 14.20 -5.30 2.15
C SER A 15 13.94 -3.87 1.66
N ALA A 16 14.57 -3.45 0.56
CA ALA A 16 14.36 -2.12 -0.02
C ALA A 16 12.96 -1.99 -0.64
N HIS A 17 12.49 -3.04 -1.32
CA HIS A 17 11.11 -3.10 -1.84
C HIS A 17 10.06 -3.10 -0.73
N LEU A 18 10.31 -3.83 0.37
CA LEU A 18 9.40 -3.86 1.51
C LEU A 18 9.35 -2.50 2.22
N LEU A 19 10.50 -1.87 2.43
CA LEU A 19 10.60 -0.53 3.01
C LEU A 19 9.88 0.53 2.16
N GLU A 20 9.98 0.40 0.83
CA GLU A 20 9.26 1.26 -0.11
C GLU A 20 7.74 1.15 0.07
N VAL A 21 7.19 -0.05 0.31
CA VAL A 21 5.74 -0.25 0.53
C VAL A 21 5.29 0.27 1.91
N ASN A 22 6.08 0.01 2.95
CA ASN A 22 5.75 0.35 4.33
C ASN A 22 7.00 0.66 5.17
N ALA A 23 7.06 1.86 5.75
CA ALA A 23 8.19 2.30 6.57
C ALA A 23 8.41 1.46 7.84
N GLN A 24 7.41 0.71 8.31
CA GLN A 24 7.52 -0.15 9.50
C GLN A 24 8.60 -1.23 9.34
N TRP A 25 8.95 -1.64 8.11
CA TRP A 25 10.05 -2.58 7.88
C TRP A 25 11.43 -2.07 8.35
N ALA A 26 11.61 -0.76 8.55
CA ALA A 26 12.86 -0.21 9.08
C ALA A 26 13.10 -0.53 10.56
N VAL A 27 12.03 -0.81 11.33
CA VAL A 27 12.07 -0.98 12.78
C VAL A 27 11.67 -2.37 13.24
N ARG A 28 11.17 -3.21 12.32
CA ARG A 28 10.74 -4.59 12.61
C ARG A 28 11.90 -5.55 12.38
N ASP A 29 12.23 -6.35 13.39
CA ASP A 29 13.18 -7.46 13.25
C ASP A 29 12.49 -8.70 12.68
N ALA A 30 12.03 -8.56 11.44
CA ALA A 30 11.15 -9.54 10.78
C ALA A 30 11.49 -9.74 9.30
N LEU A 31 12.63 -9.22 8.86
CA LEU A 31 13.07 -9.42 7.48
C LEU A 31 13.33 -10.90 7.22
N PRO A 32 12.86 -11.45 6.09
CA PRO A 32 13.13 -12.85 5.75
C PRO A 32 14.64 -13.05 5.51
N SER A 33 15.09 -14.31 5.59
CA SER A 33 16.52 -14.65 5.47
C SER A 33 17.14 -14.26 4.12
N ASP A 34 16.31 -14.13 3.08
CA ASP A 34 16.68 -13.71 1.74
C ASP A 34 16.46 -12.20 1.50
N ALA A 35 16.24 -11.41 2.55
CA ALA A 35 15.93 -9.98 2.42
C ALA A 35 17.00 -9.14 1.68
N ILE A 36 18.25 -9.60 1.68
CA ILE A 36 19.37 -8.96 0.96
C ILE A 36 19.48 -9.40 -0.51
N THR A 37 18.72 -10.43 -0.91
CA THR A 37 18.73 -10.96 -2.27
C THR A 37 18.09 -9.94 -3.21
N ALA A 38 18.77 -9.67 -4.32
CA ALA A 38 18.23 -8.84 -5.38
C ALA A 38 16.97 -9.48 -5.97
N THR A 39 15.88 -8.72 -5.99
CA THR A 39 14.59 -9.13 -6.51
C THR A 39 13.94 -7.97 -7.26
N HIS A 40 12.96 -8.30 -8.08
CA HIS A 40 12.05 -7.36 -8.71
C HIS A 40 10.66 -7.96 -8.75
N PHE A 41 9.67 -7.09 -8.92
CA PHE A 41 8.27 -7.45 -9.01
C PHE A 41 7.74 -7.11 -10.40
N ARG A 42 6.80 -7.91 -10.90
CA ARG A 42 6.14 -7.67 -12.18
C ARG A 42 5.42 -6.31 -12.20
N ASP A 43 4.78 -5.94 -11.10
CA ASP A 43 4.00 -4.73 -10.93
C ASP A 43 3.90 -4.36 -9.43
N GLU A 44 3.27 -3.21 -9.15
CA GLU A 44 3.08 -2.73 -7.79
C GLU A 44 2.17 -3.65 -6.95
N ALA A 45 1.15 -4.26 -7.57
CA ALA A 45 0.25 -5.15 -6.87
C ALA A 45 0.98 -6.40 -6.36
N ALA A 46 1.84 -7.02 -7.17
CA ALA A 46 2.68 -8.15 -6.75
C ALA A 46 3.61 -7.79 -5.59
N ARG A 47 4.14 -6.56 -5.58
CA ARG A 47 4.98 -6.04 -4.49
C ARG A 47 4.19 -5.86 -3.19
N ILE A 48 3.00 -5.27 -3.26
CA ILE A 48 2.10 -5.09 -2.10
C ILE A 48 1.61 -6.45 -1.57
N ALA A 49 1.19 -7.37 -2.46
CA ALA A 49 0.76 -8.72 -2.07
C ALA A 49 1.87 -9.47 -1.32
N THR A 50 3.12 -9.34 -1.79
CA THR A 50 4.29 -9.94 -1.12
C THR A 50 4.50 -9.36 0.27
N HIS A 51 4.39 -8.03 0.41
CA HIS A 51 4.43 -7.37 1.71
C HIS A 51 3.35 -7.93 2.66
N LEU A 52 2.09 -7.97 2.24
CA LEU A 52 0.98 -8.42 3.08
C LEU A 52 1.13 -9.90 3.49
N ARG A 53 1.58 -10.76 2.59
CA ARG A 53 1.86 -12.17 2.90
C ARG A 53 2.92 -12.32 3.98
N LEU A 54 4.04 -11.59 3.86
CA LEU A 54 5.12 -11.66 4.84
C LEU A 54 4.70 -11.10 6.20
N VAL A 55 3.92 -10.00 6.22
CA VAL A 55 3.33 -9.49 7.46
C VAL A 55 2.42 -10.54 8.08
N ARG A 56 1.46 -11.09 7.32
CA ARG A 56 0.55 -12.15 7.80
C ARG A 56 1.30 -13.33 8.40
N GLU A 57 2.31 -13.85 7.70
CA GLU A 57 3.14 -14.96 8.19
C GLU A 57 3.80 -14.63 9.53
N HIS A 58 4.35 -13.42 9.67
CA HIS A 58 4.94 -12.97 10.92
C HIS A 58 3.89 -12.85 12.04
N LEU A 59 2.71 -12.28 11.75
CA LEU A 59 1.64 -12.07 12.73
C LEU A 59 1.00 -13.38 13.22
N LEU A 60 0.98 -14.42 12.37
CA LEU A 60 0.57 -15.77 12.76
C LEU A 60 1.61 -16.42 13.69
N ALA A 61 2.90 -16.23 13.42
CA ALA A 61 3.98 -16.80 14.23
C ALA A 61 4.19 -16.08 15.57
N HIS A 62 3.76 -14.81 15.69
CA HIS A 62 3.98 -13.96 16.86
C HIS A 62 2.66 -13.42 17.40
N THR A 63 1.77 -14.33 17.80
CA THR A 63 0.49 -13.94 18.42
C THR A 63 0.74 -13.22 19.75
N PRO A 64 0.10 -12.06 20.01
CA PRO A 64 0.23 -11.35 21.28
C PRO A 64 -0.19 -12.20 22.48
N GLU A 65 0.50 -12.05 23.61
CA GLU A 65 0.11 -12.69 24.86
C GLU A 65 -1.20 -12.08 25.42
N GLY A 66 -1.99 -12.90 26.12
CA GLY A 66 -3.15 -12.42 26.87
C GLY A 66 -4.44 -12.22 26.06
N LEU A 67 -4.48 -12.65 24.79
CA LEU A 67 -5.72 -12.71 24.02
C LEU A 67 -6.69 -13.74 24.63
N SER A 68 -7.97 -13.37 24.69
CA SER A 68 -9.07 -14.32 24.92
C SER A 68 -9.21 -15.29 23.74
N ALA A 69 -9.95 -16.40 23.95
CA ALA A 69 -10.23 -17.35 22.88
C ALA A 69 -10.99 -16.67 21.73
N GLU A 70 -11.95 -15.81 22.06
CA GLU A 70 -12.75 -15.07 21.08
C GLU A 70 -11.89 -14.09 20.26
N GLN A 71 -10.96 -13.37 20.90
CA GLN A 71 -10.03 -12.49 20.20
C GLN A 71 -9.06 -13.26 19.30
N LEU A 72 -8.62 -14.45 19.74
CA LEU A 72 -7.72 -15.29 18.97
C LEU A 72 -8.43 -15.85 17.72
N ASP A 73 -9.65 -16.35 17.86
CA ASP A 73 -10.44 -16.86 16.75
C ASP A 73 -10.70 -15.75 15.71
N ALA A 74 -11.16 -14.57 16.17
CA ALA A 74 -11.40 -13.42 15.30
C ALA A 74 -10.12 -12.94 14.60
N ARG A 75 -8.97 -12.97 15.29
CA ARG A 75 -7.66 -12.63 14.71
C ARG A 75 -7.28 -13.60 13.60
N LEU A 76 -7.45 -14.91 13.82
CA LEU A 76 -7.08 -15.93 12.84
C LEU A 76 -7.95 -15.85 11.59
N GLU A 77 -9.26 -15.62 11.75
CA GLU A 77 -10.17 -15.37 10.64
C GLU A 77 -9.72 -14.17 9.79
N LEU A 78 -9.47 -13.02 10.42
CA LEU A 78 -9.03 -11.82 9.70
C LEU A 78 -7.62 -11.94 9.10
N LEU A 79 -6.73 -12.71 9.70
CA LEU A 79 -5.44 -13.01 9.07
C LEU A 79 -5.62 -13.91 7.84
N ASP A 80 -6.60 -14.81 7.82
CA ASP A 80 -6.93 -15.57 6.62
C ASP A 80 -7.52 -14.69 5.51
N ASP A 81 -8.44 -13.80 5.88
CA ASP A 81 -8.98 -12.78 4.97
C ASP A 81 -7.90 -11.88 4.39
N LEU A 82 -6.89 -11.51 5.20
CA LEU A 82 -5.72 -10.75 4.73
C LEU A 82 -4.94 -11.52 3.66
N GLY A 83 -4.81 -12.84 3.82
CA GLY A 83 -4.19 -13.72 2.82
C GLY A 83 -4.97 -13.72 1.52
N SER A 84 -6.29 -13.96 1.61
CA SER A 84 -7.21 -13.93 0.47
C SER A 84 -7.19 -12.56 -0.24
N TYR A 85 -7.16 -11.47 0.52
CA TYR A 85 -7.06 -10.10 -0.02
C TYR A 85 -5.74 -9.87 -0.76
N ALA A 86 -4.61 -10.32 -0.21
CA ALA A 86 -3.31 -10.24 -0.86
C ALA A 86 -3.29 -11.04 -2.18
N GLU A 87 -3.90 -12.22 -2.22
CA GLU A 87 -4.00 -13.05 -3.43
C GLU A 87 -4.87 -12.42 -4.53
N ARG A 88 -5.96 -11.74 -4.15
CA ARG A 88 -6.80 -10.99 -5.11
C ARG A 88 -6.02 -9.88 -5.81
N GLY A 89 -5.06 -9.25 -5.12
CA GLY A 89 -4.19 -8.23 -5.70
C GLY A 89 -4.89 -6.93 -6.12
N SER A 90 -6.11 -6.70 -5.62
CA SER A 90 -6.88 -5.48 -5.87
C SER A 90 -6.68 -4.52 -4.70
N PHE A 91 -5.93 -3.46 -4.95
CA PHE A 91 -5.51 -2.49 -3.93
C PHE A 91 -5.94 -1.07 -4.33
N PRO A 92 -6.15 -0.18 -3.34
CA PRO A 92 -6.49 1.21 -3.59
C PRO A 92 -5.52 1.95 -4.49
N GLN A 93 -6.07 2.89 -5.26
CA GLN A 93 -5.32 3.81 -6.08
C GLN A 93 -5.20 5.19 -5.45
N ASN A 94 -3.98 5.75 -5.44
CA ASN A 94 -3.74 7.11 -4.96
C ASN A 94 -3.89 8.13 -6.09
N HIS A 95 -5.11 8.66 -6.22
CA HIS A 95 -5.44 9.73 -7.17
C HIS A 95 -5.21 11.15 -6.63
N VAL A 96 -4.88 11.29 -5.34
CA VAL A 96 -4.93 12.58 -4.63
C VAL A 96 -3.54 13.17 -4.41
N LEU A 97 -2.58 12.36 -3.98
CA LEU A 97 -1.26 12.83 -3.57
C LEU A 97 -0.20 12.47 -4.62
N PRO A 98 0.78 13.36 -4.89
CA PRO A 98 1.84 13.13 -5.88
C PRO A 98 2.98 12.25 -5.35
N TYR A 99 2.78 11.55 -4.23
CA TYR A 99 3.75 10.69 -3.56
C TYR A 99 3.04 9.51 -2.93
N ARG A 100 3.79 8.45 -2.59
CA ARG A 100 3.23 7.25 -1.95
C ARG A 100 2.57 7.62 -0.62
N ASN A 101 1.29 7.27 -0.47
CA ASN A 101 0.54 7.51 0.75
C ASN A 101 -0.56 6.46 0.90
N PRO A 102 -0.98 6.10 2.13
CA PRO A 102 -2.18 5.30 2.33
C PRO A 102 -3.41 5.99 1.71
N VAL A 103 -4.35 5.17 1.27
CA VAL A 103 -5.68 5.57 0.84
C VAL A 103 -6.63 4.56 1.46
N PHE A 104 -7.54 4.99 2.32
CA PHE A 104 -8.36 4.06 3.11
C PHE A 104 -9.40 3.34 2.25
N ILE A 105 -10.14 4.09 1.43
CA ILE A 105 -10.98 3.57 0.33
C ILE A 105 -10.82 4.52 -0.85
N ASP A 106 -10.53 3.99 -2.03
CA ASP A 106 -10.40 4.79 -3.25
C ASP A 106 -11.76 5.08 -3.94
N PRO A 107 -11.80 5.94 -4.97
CA PRO A 107 -13.04 6.23 -5.70
C PRO A 107 -13.66 5.03 -6.41
N ASP A 108 -12.90 3.96 -6.66
CA ASP A 108 -13.36 2.71 -7.26
C ASP A 108 -13.90 1.73 -6.19
N HIS A 109 -14.08 2.20 -4.95
CA HIS A 109 -14.53 1.44 -3.79
C HIS A 109 -13.59 0.29 -3.37
N THR A 110 -12.31 0.41 -3.70
CA THR A 110 -11.28 -0.53 -3.22
C THR A 110 -10.76 -0.04 -1.88
N ALA A 111 -10.98 -0.83 -0.82
CA ALA A 111 -10.48 -0.55 0.52
C ALA A 111 -9.01 -0.95 0.66
N CYS A 112 -8.25 -0.28 1.53
CA CYS A 112 -6.91 -0.71 1.90
C CYS A 112 -6.95 -2.00 2.74
N ALA A 113 -5.79 -2.57 3.05
CA ALA A 113 -5.73 -3.79 3.85
C ALA A 113 -6.49 -3.67 5.18
N VAL A 114 -6.27 -2.59 5.94
CA VAL A 114 -6.97 -2.38 7.23
C VAL A 114 -8.47 -2.13 7.03
N GLY A 115 -8.85 -1.34 6.01
CA GLY A 115 -10.25 -1.11 5.66
C GLY A 115 -10.97 -2.39 5.24
N GLN A 116 -10.31 -3.27 4.48
CA GLN A 116 -10.83 -4.58 4.10
C GLN A 116 -11.09 -5.43 5.34
N LEU A 117 -10.14 -5.51 6.28
CA LEU A 117 -10.33 -6.28 7.53
C LEU A 117 -11.51 -5.75 8.36
N MET A 118 -11.71 -4.43 8.40
CA MET A 118 -12.90 -3.85 9.03
C MET A 118 -14.17 -4.27 8.30
N ILE A 119 -14.19 -4.30 6.97
CA ILE A 119 -15.36 -4.71 6.18
C ILE A 119 -15.68 -6.19 6.41
N GLU A 120 -14.70 -7.08 6.30
CA GLU A 120 -14.90 -8.54 6.45
C GLU A 120 -15.38 -8.91 7.87
N SER A 121 -14.91 -8.18 8.89
CA SER A 121 -15.40 -8.32 10.28
C SER A 121 -16.77 -7.69 10.54
N GLY A 122 -17.46 -7.17 9.53
CA GLY A 122 -18.78 -6.55 9.68
C GLY A 122 -18.77 -5.09 10.18
N ASN A 123 -17.62 -4.43 10.16
CA ASN A 123 -17.41 -3.04 10.60
C ASN A 123 -17.29 -2.05 9.41
N ALA A 124 -17.94 -2.35 8.28
CA ALA A 124 -17.90 -1.52 7.07
C ALA A 124 -18.26 -0.04 7.33
N ALA A 125 -19.24 0.23 8.20
CA ALA A 125 -19.62 1.60 8.55
C ALA A 125 -18.48 2.41 9.22
N LEU A 126 -17.60 1.75 9.98
CA LEU A 126 -16.41 2.41 10.53
C LEU A 126 -15.40 2.72 9.42
N ALA A 127 -15.17 1.77 8.52
CA ALA A 127 -14.27 1.96 7.39
C ALA A 127 -14.71 3.10 6.45
N GLU A 128 -16.00 3.15 6.12
CA GLU A 128 -16.60 4.21 5.30
C GLU A 128 -16.49 5.58 5.97
N ARG A 129 -16.71 5.67 7.29
CA ARG A 129 -16.53 6.92 8.05
C ARG A 129 -15.07 7.40 8.03
N ILE A 130 -14.11 6.51 8.22
CA ILE A 130 -12.68 6.84 8.13
C ILE A 130 -12.37 7.36 6.72
N SER A 131 -12.86 6.68 5.68
CA SER A 131 -12.68 7.13 4.30
C SER A 131 -13.29 8.52 4.06
N ALA A 132 -14.47 8.79 4.58
CA ALA A 132 -15.14 10.08 4.38
C ALA A 132 -14.41 11.27 5.05
N GLU A 133 -13.76 11.04 6.19
CA GLU A 133 -13.27 12.12 7.06
C GLU A 133 -11.74 12.17 7.21
N LEU A 134 -11.04 11.07 6.92
CA LEU A 134 -9.59 10.91 7.10
C LEU A 134 -8.99 9.89 6.11
N ASN A 135 -9.41 9.92 4.85
CA ASN A 135 -9.06 8.90 3.85
C ASN A 135 -7.56 8.66 3.62
N LEU A 136 -6.75 9.70 3.82
CA LEU A 136 -5.31 9.67 3.54
C LEU A 136 -4.47 9.43 4.81
N GLY A 137 -5.14 9.16 5.94
CA GLY A 137 -4.49 8.99 7.23
C GLY A 137 -3.79 7.64 7.37
N TYR A 138 -2.61 7.68 7.99
CA TYR A 138 -2.00 6.49 8.57
C TYR A 138 -2.81 6.00 9.77
N VAL A 139 -2.77 4.71 10.09
CA VAL A 139 -3.44 4.16 11.29
C VAL A 139 -3.02 4.88 12.57
N SER A 140 -1.75 5.29 12.68
CA SER A 140 -1.26 6.08 13.81
C SER A 140 -1.94 7.45 13.93
N GLU A 141 -2.24 8.10 12.80
CA GLU A 141 -2.95 9.38 12.74
C GLU A 141 -4.43 9.19 13.05
N ILE A 142 -5.05 8.12 12.52
CA ILE A 142 -6.43 7.73 12.82
C ILE A 142 -6.60 7.47 14.32
N LEU A 143 -5.65 6.78 14.96
CA LEU A 143 -5.67 6.53 16.41
C LEU A 143 -5.33 7.77 17.26
N ALA A 144 -4.70 8.78 16.68
CA ALA A 144 -4.47 10.07 17.34
C ALA A 144 -5.69 11.00 17.24
N ASP A 145 -6.56 10.80 16.25
CA ASP A 145 -7.78 11.59 16.06
C ASP A 145 -8.87 11.19 17.06
N GLU A 146 -9.39 12.15 17.83
CA GLU A 146 -10.39 11.91 18.87
C GLU A 146 -11.67 11.24 18.34
N ARG A 147 -12.04 11.47 17.07
CA ARG A 147 -13.23 10.91 16.43
C ARG A 147 -13.11 9.42 16.14
N PHE A 148 -11.89 8.92 16.00
CA PHE A 148 -11.60 7.56 15.55
C PHE A 148 -10.80 6.72 16.56
N ARG A 149 -10.08 7.36 17.49
CA ARG A 149 -9.26 6.68 18.51
C ARG A 149 -10.00 5.57 19.23
N MET A 150 -11.15 5.88 19.82
CA MET A 150 -11.96 4.90 20.56
C MET A 150 -12.52 3.80 19.63
N PRO A 151 -13.29 4.11 18.56
CA PRO A 151 -13.84 3.09 17.68
C PRO A 151 -12.79 2.14 17.07
N VAL A 152 -11.64 2.68 16.64
CA VAL A 152 -10.59 1.86 16.02
C VAL A 152 -9.83 1.04 17.05
N ALA A 153 -9.57 1.59 18.25
CA ALA A 153 -8.95 0.83 19.33
C ALA A 153 -9.86 -0.30 19.83
N ASP A 154 -11.16 -0.05 19.96
CA ASP A 154 -12.14 -1.06 20.37
C ASP A 154 -12.23 -2.19 19.32
N TRP A 155 -12.32 -1.82 18.03
CA TRP A 155 -12.29 -2.80 16.94
C TRP A 155 -11.00 -3.62 16.92
N ALA A 156 -9.84 -2.96 17.03
CA ALA A 156 -8.55 -3.64 17.03
C ALA A 156 -8.43 -4.61 18.21
N ASN A 157 -8.83 -4.19 19.41
CA ASN A 157 -8.84 -5.03 20.60
C ASN A 157 -9.79 -6.22 20.45
N ALA A 158 -11.01 -6.02 19.93
CA ALA A 158 -11.97 -7.10 19.71
C ALA A 158 -11.43 -8.20 18.76
N HIS A 159 -10.57 -7.82 17.81
CA HIS A 159 -9.97 -8.73 16.83
C HIS A 159 -8.51 -9.07 17.13
N GLY A 160 -8.04 -8.79 18.36
CA GLY A 160 -6.71 -9.18 18.83
C GLY A 160 -5.55 -8.53 18.07
N PHE A 161 -5.73 -7.34 17.50
CA PHE A 161 -4.67 -6.57 16.84
C PHE A 161 -4.14 -5.44 17.71
N THR A 162 -2.84 -5.20 17.62
CA THR A 162 -2.21 -3.99 18.17
C THR A 162 -2.14 -2.87 17.12
N ALA A 163 -2.03 -1.62 17.56
CA ALA A 163 -1.85 -0.47 16.67
C ALA A 163 -0.61 -0.62 15.76
N ASP A 164 0.45 -1.20 16.32
CA ASP A 164 1.72 -1.48 15.67
C ASP A 164 1.60 -2.47 14.50
N GLU A 165 0.82 -3.53 14.70
CA GLU A 165 0.52 -4.52 13.66
C GLU A 165 -0.34 -3.90 12.56
N LEU A 166 -1.36 -3.12 12.92
CA LEU A 166 -2.22 -2.45 11.94
C LEU A 166 -1.47 -1.44 11.09
N ALA A 167 -0.53 -0.69 11.68
CA ALA A 167 0.36 0.20 10.95
C ALA A 167 1.27 -0.55 9.97
N TRP A 168 1.65 -1.78 10.31
CA TRP A 168 2.46 -2.63 9.44
C TRP A 168 1.64 -3.32 8.34
N ILE A 169 0.38 -3.62 8.61
CA ILE A 169 -0.58 -4.13 7.61
C ILE A 169 -0.91 -3.05 6.58
N GLN A 170 -0.98 -1.77 6.96
CA GLN A 170 -1.40 -0.66 6.09
C GLN A 170 -0.30 -0.25 5.08
N PRO A 171 -0.42 -0.58 3.79
CA PRO A 171 0.54 -0.14 2.77
C PRO A 171 0.30 1.32 2.39
N GLY A 172 1.34 2.00 1.91
CA GLY A 172 1.15 3.20 1.10
C GLY A 172 0.97 2.83 -0.38
N TYR A 173 0.34 3.70 -1.18
CA TYR A 173 0.12 3.48 -2.62
C TYR A 173 0.77 4.59 -3.45
N PRO A 174 1.55 4.26 -4.51
CA PRO A 174 2.19 5.26 -5.36
C PRO A 174 1.13 6.13 -6.07
N PRO A 175 1.48 7.37 -6.45
CA PRO A 175 0.58 8.20 -7.23
C PRO A 175 0.16 7.50 -8.52
N GLN A 176 -1.11 7.60 -8.88
CA GLN A 176 -1.56 7.21 -10.22
C GLN A 176 -0.86 8.10 -11.25
N THR A 177 0.02 7.49 -12.04
CA THR A 177 0.65 8.20 -13.15
C THR A 177 -0.35 8.30 -14.29
N PHE A 178 -0.95 9.48 -14.45
CA PHE A 178 -1.69 9.80 -15.66
C PHE A 178 -0.70 9.87 -16.82
N TRP A 179 -0.57 8.78 -17.56
CA TRP A 179 -0.10 8.82 -18.95
C TRP A 179 -1.27 9.30 -19.80
N GLY A 180 -1.63 10.58 -19.65
CA GLY A 180 -2.42 11.22 -20.69
C GLY A 180 -1.52 11.28 -21.91
N ASP A 181 -1.92 10.64 -23.02
CA ASP A 181 -1.34 10.93 -24.33
C ASP A 181 -1.32 12.45 -24.47
N MET A 182 -0.12 13.04 -24.38
CA MET A 182 0.07 14.45 -24.71
C MET A 182 -0.18 14.59 -26.19
N GLY A 183 -1.46 14.80 -26.55
CA GLY A 183 -1.92 15.36 -27.81
C GLY A 183 -1.47 14.62 -29.07
N GLY A 184 -2.44 14.02 -29.78
CA GLY A 184 -2.27 13.81 -31.21
C GLY A 184 -1.90 15.13 -31.90
N GLY A 185 -0.66 15.20 -32.40
CA GLY A 185 -0.14 16.29 -33.23
C GLY A 185 1.34 16.01 -33.50
N THR A 186 1.81 15.78 -34.73
CA THR A 186 1.23 15.87 -36.06
C THR A 186 1.90 14.80 -36.94
N ASP A 187 1.16 14.09 -37.78
CA ASP A 187 1.71 13.41 -38.95
C ASP A 187 2.23 14.44 -39.95
N SER A 188 3.38 15.03 -39.66
CA SER A 188 4.14 15.81 -40.62
C SER A 188 5.41 15.03 -40.95
N THR A 189 5.45 14.51 -42.17
CA THR A 189 6.63 13.88 -42.77
C THR A 189 7.84 14.82 -42.60
N VAL A 190 8.88 14.35 -41.91
CA VAL A 190 10.18 15.02 -41.93
C VAL A 190 10.74 14.85 -43.34
N GLN A 191 10.55 15.85 -44.20
CA GLN A 191 11.40 15.99 -45.39
C GLN A 191 12.66 16.73 -44.98
N ALA A 192 13.72 15.96 -44.75
CA ALA A 192 15.06 16.49 -44.78
C ALA A 192 15.32 17.14 -46.16
N LEU A 193 15.67 18.42 -46.18
CA LEU A 193 16.35 19.03 -47.31
C LEU A 193 17.74 19.47 -46.86
N LEU A 194 18.72 18.75 -47.40
CA LEU A 194 20.15 18.99 -47.29
C LEU A 194 20.59 19.82 -48.51
N ASN A 195 21.42 20.83 -48.25
CA ASN A 195 22.37 21.49 -49.16
C ASN A 195 21.79 22.38 -50.30
N ASP A 196 22.43 23.46 -50.78
CA ASP A 196 23.78 23.99 -50.66
C ASP A 196 23.80 25.45 -51.21
N GLY A 197 24.84 26.23 -50.89
CA GLY A 197 25.33 27.31 -51.78
C GLY A 197 24.87 28.76 -51.51
N MET A 198 25.57 29.47 -50.62
CA MET A 198 25.66 30.94 -50.72
C MET A 198 26.74 31.32 -51.74
N GLY A 199 26.32 31.64 -52.97
CA GLY A 199 27.09 32.36 -53.98
C GLY A 199 26.57 33.78 -54.16
N ASN A 200 27.51 34.73 -54.07
CA ASN A 200 27.41 36.19 -54.23
C ASN A 200 26.33 36.75 -55.20
N LEU A 201 25.79 37.92 -54.84
CA LEU A 201 26.07 39.22 -55.49
C LEU A 201 25.94 40.37 -54.48
#